data_AF-A0A966NHZ3-F1
#
_entry.id   AF-A0A966NHZ3-F1
#
_cell.length_a   1.000
_cell.length_b   1.000
_cell.length_c   1.000
_cell.angle_alpha   90.00
_cell.angle_beta   90.00
_cell.angle_gamma   90.00
#
_symmetry.space_group_name_H-M   'P 1'
#
loop_
_entity.id
_entity.type
_entity.pdbx_description
1 polymer ?
#
loop_
_entity_poly.entity_id
_entity_poly.type
_entity_poly.pdbx_seq_one_letter_code
_entity_poly.pdbx_strand_id
1 'polypeptide(L)'
;MYRVWNFLTNYSLLLIIGAIVALIWANTNPISYHHFVDYVIWDYSPIGHYHHGHRTLTLHYLVNDILMALFFAIAAKEVWEAIILENGSLRGKKAATPLFATAGGMFGPIAVYLGMAMMLGSDTYNAVANGWAIPTATDIAFCYLVGRLVFGAGHPAVSFLLLLAIADDAAGLIILAI
;
A
#
# COMPACT_ATOMS: atom_id res chain seq x y z
N MET A 1 -16.44 18.96 0.43
CA MET A 1 -16.67 17.50 0.53
C MET A 1 -17.11 16.82 -0.78
N TYR A 2 -17.70 17.53 -1.77
CA TYR A 2 -18.02 16.95 -3.09
C TYR A 2 -16.80 16.61 -3.98
N ARG A 3 -15.68 17.35 -3.86
CA ARG A 3 -14.48 17.12 -4.70
C ARG A 3 -13.79 15.78 -4.44
N VAL A 4 -13.72 15.34 -3.18
CA VAL A 4 -13.06 14.08 -2.79
C VAL A 4 -13.86 12.86 -3.23
N TRP A 5 -15.18 13.02 -3.39
CA TRP A 5 -16.11 11.96 -3.80
C TRP A 5 -15.91 11.53 -5.27
N ASN A 6 -15.88 12.49 -6.20
CA ASN A 6 -15.56 12.18 -7.60
C ASN A 6 -14.12 11.72 -7.74
N PHE A 7 -13.20 12.28 -6.94
CA PHE A 7 -11.81 11.85 -6.90
C PHE A 7 -11.74 10.35 -6.56
N LEU A 8 -12.10 9.93 -5.36
CA LEU A 8 -11.92 8.54 -4.92
C LEU A 8 -12.62 7.51 -5.82
N THR A 9 -13.87 7.76 -6.23
CA THR A 9 -14.58 6.80 -7.09
C THR A 9 -13.98 6.70 -8.49
N ASN A 10 -13.50 7.82 -9.06
CA ASN A 10 -12.84 7.80 -10.37
C ASN A 10 -11.45 7.17 -10.27
N TYR A 11 -10.67 7.46 -9.22
CA TYR A 11 -9.31 6.88 -9.08
C TYR A 11 -9.33 5.39 -8.71
N SER A 12 -10.26 4.91 -7.88
CA SER A 12 -10.36 3.47 -7.58
C SER A 12 -10.75 2.65 -8.83
N LEU A 13 -11.59 3.19 -9.72
CA LEU A 13 -11.90 2.54 -10.99
C LEU A 13 -10.69 2.49 -11.93
N LEU A 14 -9.92 3.58 -12.01
CA LEU A 14 -8.67 3.62 -12.78
C LEU A 14 -7.65 2.61 -12.25
N LEU A 15 -7.55 2.43 -10.93
CA LEU A 15 -6.68 1.43 -10.31
C LEU A 15 -7.08 0.01 -10.72
N ILE A 16 -8.36 -0.35 -10.63
CA ILE A 16 -8.85 -1.68 -11.00
C ILE A 16 -8.64 -1.93 -12.50
N ILE A 17 -8.98 -0.97 -13.35
CA ILE A 17 -8.78 -1.08 -14.80
C ILE A 17 -7.29 -1.25 -15.10
N GLY A 18 -6.42 -0.46 -14.48
CA GLY A 18 -4.97 -0.56 -14.61
C GLY A 18 -4.44 -1.94 -14.22
N ALA A 19 -4.88 -2.47 -13.08
CA ALA A 19 -4.50 -3.80 -12.61
C ALA A 19 -4.96 -4.91 -13.57
N ILE A 20 -6.19 -4.83 -14.09
CA ILE A 20 -6.71 -5.79 -15.07
C ILE A 20 -5.92 -5.71 -16.38
N VAL A 21 -5.66 -4.51 -16.89
CA VAL A 21 -4.88 -4.31 -18.11
C VAL A 21 -3.46 -4.84 -17.94
N ALA A 22 -2.80 -4.54 -16.81
CA ALA A 22 -1.48 -5.05 -16.49
C ALA A 22 -1.47 -6.58 -16.40
N LEU A 23 -2.46 -7.18 -15.75
CA LEU A 23 -2.59 -8.64 -15.64
C LEU A 23 -2.76 -9.30 -17.02
N ILE A 24 -3.66 -8.76 -17.87
CA ILE A 24 -3.86 -9.27 -19.24
C ILE A 24 -2.59 -9.12 -20.06
N TRP A 25 -1.93 -7.97 -20.00
CA TRP A 25 -0.71 -7.71 -20.76
C TRP A 25 0.45 -8.61 -20.32
N ALA A 26 0.69 -8.72 -19.02
CA ALA A 26 1.73 -9.58 -18.45
C ALA A 26 1.53 -11.06 -18.81
N ASN A 27 0.28 -11.53 -18.96
CA ASN A 27 0.00 -12.92 -19.35
C ASN A 27 0.02 -13.17 -20.87
N THR A 28 -0.40 -12.19 -21.67
CA THR A 28 -0.45 -12.31 -23.14
C THR A 28 0.90 -12.08 -23.80
N ASN A 29 1.68 -11.13 -23.30
CA ASN A 29 3.03 -10.86 -23.78
C ASN A 29 3.94 -10.40 -22.61
N PRO A 30 4.50 -11.36 -21.84
CA PRO A 30 5.34 -11.04 -20.69
C PRO A 30 6.56 -10.21 -21.08
N ILE A 31 7.20 -10.53 -22.20
CA ILE A 31 8.42 -9.85 -22.67
C ILE A 31 8.12 -8.39 -22.95
N SER A 32 7.06 -8.09 -23.70
CA SER A 32 6.66 -6.71 -23.99
C SER A 32 6.31 -5.92 -22.74
N TYR A 33 5.64 -6.56 -21.76
CA TYR A 33 5.28 -5.91 -20.52
C TYR A 33 6.53 -5.55 -19.71
N HIS A 34 7.45 -6.49 -19.52
CA HIS A 34 8.71 -6.24 -18.79
C HIS A 34 9.58 -5.20 -19.50
N HIS A 35 9.69 -5.24 -20.83
CA HIS A 35 10.39 -4.21 -21.60
C HIS A 35 9.78 -2.80 -21.41
N PHE A 36 8.47 -2.70 -21.21
CA PHE A 36 7.80 -1.43 -20.96
C PHE A 36 8.01 -0.95 -19.52
N VAL A 37 7.84 -1.83 -18.53
CA VAL A 37 8.02 -1.50 -17.11
C VAL A 37 9.48 -1.15 -16.81
N ASP A 38 10.42 -1.90 -17.36
CA ASP A 38 11.86 -1.72 -17.18
C ASP A 38 12.46 -0.78 -18.24
N TYR A 39 11.62 -0.02 -18.95
CA TYR A 39 12.08 0.92 -19.98
C TYR A 39 13.03 1.95 -19.38
N VAL A 40 14.25 2.00 -19.90
CA VAL A 40 15.30 2.93 -19.47
C VAL A 40 15.00 4.30 -20.06
N ILE A 41 14.64 5.24 -19.19
CA ILE A 41 14.37 6.63 -19.56
C ILE A 41 15.69 7.39 -19.66
N TRP A 42 16.58 7.20 -18.69
CA TRP A 42 17.88 7.87 -18.64
C TRP A 42 18.96 6.95 -18.06
N ASP A 43 19.89 6.57 -18.93
CA ASP A 43 21.09 5.83 -18.56
C ASP A 43 22.19 6.77 -18.02
N TYR A 44 22.99 6.33 -17.04
CA TYR A 44 23.96 7.15 -16.29
C TYR A 44 23.38 8.39 -15.58
N SER A 45 22.14 8.28 -15.12
CA SER A 45 21.46 9.31 -14.34
C SER A 45 22.03 9.46 -12.90
N PRO A 46 21.84 10.61 -12.22
CA PRO A 46 22.21 10.76 -10.81
C PRO A 46 21.25 10.04 -9.84
N ILE A 47 20.06 9.67 -10.32
CA ILE A 47 18.94 9.11 -9.55
C ILE A 47 18.37 7.87 -10.26
N GLY A 48 18.00 6.83 -9.54
CA GLY A 48 17.53 5.58 -10.14
C GLY A 48 18.13 4.34 -9.47
N HIS A 49 17.78 3.16 -9.98
CA HIS A 49 18.33 1.91 -9.48
C HIS A 49 19.81 1.79 -9.84
N TYR A 50 20.62 1.30 -8.90
CA TYR A 50 22.04 1.10 -9.10
C TYR A 50 22.29 -0.23 -9.80
N HIS A 51 22.77 -0.18 -11.04
CA HIS A 51 23.13 -1.35 -11.84
C HIS A 51 24.54 -1.17 -12.42
N HIS A 52 25.39 -2.19 -12.28
CA HIS A 52 26.71 -2.24 -12.94
C HIS A 52 27.56 -0.96 -12.81
N GLY A 53 27.63 -0.36 -11.62
CA GLY A 53 28.51 0.78 -11.35
C GLY A 53 27.92 2.16 -11.67
N HIS A 54 26.70 2.23 -12.21
CA HIS A 54 26.01 3.49 -12.52
C HIS A 54 24.52 3.40 -12.12
N ARG A 55 23.83 4.53 -12.09
CA ARG A 55 22.39 4.57 -11.79
C ARG A 55 21.59 4.76 -13.07
N THR A 56 20.58 3.92 -13.24
CA THR A 56 19.67 3.96 -14.38
C THR A 56 18.29 4.38 -13.92
N LEU A 57 17.75 5.41 -14.54
CA LEU A 57 16.38 5.83 -14.33
C LEU A 57 15.46 5.02 -15.23
N THR A 58 14.71 4.09 -14.64
CA THR A 58 13.70 3.29 -15.34
C THR A 58 12.30 3.85 -15.09
N LEU A 59 11.34 3.47 -15.94
CA LEU A 59 9.93 3.73 -15.69
C LEU A 59 9.48 3.10 -14.36
N HIS A 60 9.96 1.88 -14.06
CA HIS A 60 9.74 1.20 -12.79
C HIS A 60 10.16 2.08 -11.60
N TYR A 61 11.36 2.66 -11.60
CA TYR A 61 11.84 3.52 -10.52
C TYR A 61 10.95 4.75 -10.32
N LEU A 62 10.52 5.38 -11.42
CA LEU A 62 9.66 6.56 -11.33
C LEU A 62 8.32 6.22 -10.67
N VAL A 63 7.72 5.09 -11.02
CA VAL A 63 6.44 4.66 -10.46
C VAL A 63 6.60 4.11 -9.05
N ASN A 64 7.57 3.22 -8.82
CA ASN A 64 7.73 2.52 -7.56
C ASN A 64 8.36 3.40 -6.48
N ASP A 65 9.41 4.16 -6.78
CA ASP A 65 10.09 4.95 -5.77
C ASP A 65 9.49 6.36 -5.67
N ILE A 66 9.36 7.06 -6.80
CA ILE A 66 8.96 8.48 -6.77
C ILE A 66 7.46 8.62 -6.47
N LEU A 67 6.57 7.89 -7.18
CA LEU A 67 5.13 8.01 -6.90
C LEU A 67 4.77 7.43 -5.54
N MET A 68 5.42 6.35 -5.08
CA MET A 68 5.19 5.86 -3.71
C MET A 68 5.70 6.84 -2.66
N ALA A 69 6.83 7.51 -2.88
CA ALA A 69 7.29 8.56 -1.96
C ALA A 69 6.27 9.70 -1.85
N LEU A 70 5.67 10.12 -2.97
CA LEU A 70 4.58 11.11 -2.97
C LEU A 70 3.32 10.59 -2.26
N PHE A 71 2.95 9.34 -2.51
CA PHE A 71 1.82 8.68 -1.85
C PHE A 71 2.03 8.65 -0.33
N PHE A 72 3.21 8.23 0.13
CA PHE A 72 3.57 8.18 1.53
C PHE A 72 3.68 9.56 2.17
N ALA A 73 4.10 10.59 1.43
CA ALA A 73 4.08 11.96 1.93
C ALA A 73 2.65 12.43 2.23
N ILE A 74 1.68 12.07 1.38
CA ILE A 74 0.25 12.35 1.61
C ILE A 74 -0.25 11.52 2.80
N ALA A 75 0.04 10.21 2.85
CA ALA A 75 -0.35 9.38 3.98
C ALA A 75 0.19 9.91 5.31
N ALA A 76 1.46 10.33 5.37
CA ALA A 76 2.08 10.92 6.55
C ALA A 76 1.38 12.22 6.98
N LYS A 77 0.98 13.09 6.04
CA LYS A 77 0.16 14.27 6.35
C LYS A 77 -1.17 13.90 6.99
N GLU A 78 -1.89 12.91 6.44
CA GLU A 78 -3.19 12.49 6.96
C GLU A 78 -3.07 11.91 8.38
N VAL A 79 -2.03 11.11 8.62
CA VAL A 79 -1.70 10.59 9.97
C VAL A 79 -1.41 11.74 10.92
N TRP A 80 -0.61 12.72 10.50
CA TRP A 80 -0.28 13.89 11.30
C TRP A 80 -1.54 14.69 11.67
N GLU A 81 -2.42 14.96 10.70
CA GLU A 81 -3.69 15.65 10.91
C GLU A 81 -4.61 14.88 11.87
N ALA A 82 -4.67 13.55 11.74
CA ALA A 82 -5.48 12.70 12.61
C ALA A 82 -5.00 12.69 14.08
N ILE A 83 -3.72 12.97 14.33
CA ILE A 83 -3.12 13.06 15.67
C ILE A 83 -3.26 14.48 16.24
N ILE A 84 -2.95 15.52 15.46
CA ILE A 84 -2.81 16.88 15.96
C ILE A 84 -4.15 17.61 16.15
N LEU A 85 -5.14 17.38 15.27
CA LEU A 85 -6.42 18.08 15.31
C LEU A 85 -7.22 17.73 16.58
N GLU A 86 -7.94 18.69 17.17
CA GLU A 86 -8.71 18.46 18.40
C GLU A 86 -9.80 17.39 18.25
N ASN A 87 -10.40 17.31 17.06
CA ASN A 87 -11.34 16.25 16.68
C ASN A 87 -10.67 15.12 15.88
N GLY A 88 -9.33 15.07 15.90
CA GLY A 88 -8.55 14.03 15.25
C GLY A 88 -8.94 12.65 15.76
N SER A 89 -9.07 11.70 14.84
CA SER A 89 -9.56 10.36 15.13
C SER A 89 -8.53 9.49 15.86
N LEU A 90 -7.25 9.89 15.82
CA LEU A 90 -6.11 9.30 16.52
C LEU A 90 -5.68 10.13 17.75
N ARG A 91 -6.53 11.05 18.25
CA ARG A 91 -6.23 11.88 19.42
C ARG A 91 -6.86 11.35 20.71
N GLY A 92 -6.04 11.26 21.76
CA GLY A 92 -6.49 10.90 23.12
C GLY A 92 -7.10 9.50 23.22
N LYS A 93 -8.17 9.34 24.02
CA LYS A 93 -8.81 8.03 24.25
C LYS A 93 -9.47 7.43 22.99
N LYS A 94 -9.79 8.26 21.98
CA LYS A 94 -10.38 7.80 20.70
C LYS A 94 -9.38 7.02 19.85
N ALA A 95 -8.08 7.22 20.08
CA ALA A 95 -7.01 6.53 19.37
C ALA A 95 -6.87 5.05 19.77
N ALA A 96 -7.33 4.68 20.97
CA ALA A 96 -7.11 3.34 21.50
C ALA A 96 -7.77 2.26 20.64
N THR A 97 -9.04 2.44 20.27
CA THR A 97 -9.77 1.47 19.44
C THR A 97 -9.11 1.21 18.08
N PRO A 98 -8.80 2.24 17.26
CA PRO A 98 -8.12 2.01 15.99
C PRO A 98 -6.70 1.49 16.17
N LEU A 99 -5.96 1.93 17.19
CA LEU A 99 -4.61 1.42 17.44
C LEU A 99 -4.60 -0.09 17.77
N PHE A 100 -5.50 -0.55 18.63
CA PHE A 100 -5.65 -1.98 18.94
C PHE A 100 -6.16 -2.76 17.73
N ALA A 101 -7.05 -2.17 16.93
CA ALA A 101 -7.52 -2.78 15.69
C ALA A 101 -6.39 -2.93 14.66
N THR A 102 -5.56 -1.90 14.45
CA THR A 102 -4.35 -1.93 13.62
C THR A 102 -3.37 -2.98 14.13
N ALA A 103 -3.07 -2.99 15.43
CA ALA A 103 -2.17 -4.00 16.00
C ALA A 103 -2.68 -5.43 15.72
N GLY A 104 -3.97 -5.70 15.96
CA GLY A 104 -4.57 -6.99 15.61
C GLY A 104 -4.55 -7.29 14.11
N GLY A 105 -4.83 -6.26 13.29
CA GLY A 105 -4.80 -6.31 11.83
C GLY A 105 -3.40 -6.57 11.25
N MET A 106 -2.34 -6.27 11.99
CA MET A 106 -0.97 -6.58 11.60
C MET A 106 -0.49 -7.92 12.17
N PHE A 107 -0.62 -8.13 13.48
CA PHE A 107 -0.12 -9.35 14.13
C PHE A 107 -0.83 -10.61 13.63
N GLY A 108 -2.14 -10.53 13.34
CA GLY A 108 -2.91 -11.67 12.83
C GLY A 108 -2.36 -12.20 11.51
N PRO A 109 -2.33 -11.39 10.43
CA PRO A 109 -1.78 -11.81 9.14
C PRO A 109 -0.32 -12.24 9.19
N ILE A 110 0.53 -11.57 9.99
CA ILE A 110 1.93 -11.99 10.19
C ILE A 110 2.00 -13.41 10.76
N ALA A 111 1.25 -13.68 11.83
CA ALA A 111 1.24 -14.97 12.50
C ALA A 111 0.74 -16.08 11.56
N VAL A 112 -0.30 -15.80 10.78
CA VAL A 112 -0.84 -16.74 9.78
C VAL A 112 0.19 -16.99 8.67
N TYR A 113 0.82 -15.95 8.14
CA TYR A 113 1.82 -16.05 7.07
C TYR A 113 3.04 -16.88 7.50
N LEU A 114 3.66 -16.52 8.62
CA LEU A 114 4.84 -17.24 9.13
C LEU A 114 4.49 -18.64 9.63
N GLY A 115 3.32 -18.81 10.25
CA GLY A 115 2.81 -20.11 10.68
C GLY A 115 2.60 -21.07 9.50
N MET A 116 1.98 -20.60 8.42
CA MET A 116 1.85 -21.39 7.19
C MET A 116 3.20 -21.69 6.56
N ALA A 117 4.10 -20.70 6.46
CA ALA A 117 5.44 -20.91 5.93
C ALA A 117 6.21 -21.98 6.72
N MET A 118 6.05 -22.01 8.04
CA MET A 118 6.64 -23.03 8.91
C MET A 118 6.04 -24.42 8.66
N MET A 119 4.73 -24.51 8.44
CA MET A 119 4.05 -25.79 8.11
C MET A 119 4.49 -26.36 6.75
N LEU A 120 4.90 -25.50 5.81
CA LEU A 120 5.41 -25.87 4.49
C LEU A 120 6.88 -26.33 4.51
N GLY A 121 7.53 -26.35 5.68
CA GLY A 121 8.90 -26.84 5.87
C GLY A 121 9.97 -25.74 5.98
N SER A 122 11.15 -26.13 6.44
CA SER A 122 12.27 -25.21 6.74
C SER A 122 12.78 -24.46 5.52
N ASP A 123 12.80 -25.11 4.35
CA ASP A 123 13.31 -24.51 3.12
C ASP A 123 12.38 -23.38 2.64
N THR A 124 11.07 -23.62 2.68
CA THR A 124 10.05 -22.61 2.38
C THR A 124 10.11 -21.47 3.38
N TYR A 125 10.19 -21.77 4.68
CA TYR A 125 10.30 -20.75 5.72
C TYR A 125 11.51 -19.83 5.50
N ASN A 126 12.69 -20.40 5.26
CA ASN A 126 13.91 -19.61 5.02
C ASN A 126 13.80 -18.74 3.77
N ALA A 127 13.09 -19.19 2.73
CA ALA A 127 12.90 -18.43 1.51
C ALA A 127 11.94 -17.24 1.68
N VAL A 128 10.93 -17.35 2.54
CA VAL A 128 9.82 -16.37 2.61
C VAL A 128 9.73 -15.60 3.92
N ALA A 129 10.46 -15.98 4.97
CA ALA A 129 10.36 -15.34 6.29
C ALA A 129 10.62 -13.83 6.28
N ASN A 130 11.49 -13.35 5.38
CA ASN A 130 11.76 -11.92 5.21
C ASN A 130 10.55 -11.13 4.67
N GLY A 131 9.57 -11.80 4.06
CA GLY A 131 8.34 -11.22 3.53
C GLY A 131 7.23 -11.03 4.56
N TRP A 132 7.53 -11.08 5.86
CA TRP A 132 6.52 -11.02 6.93
C TRP A 132 5.67 -9.73 6.94
N ALA A 133 6.19 -8.63 6.39
CA ALA A 133 5.48 -7.34 6.28
C ALA A 133 4.56 -7.25 5.05
N ILE A 134 4.66 -8.18 4.08
CA ILE A 134 3.78 -8.20 2.90
C ILE A 134 2.30 -8.32 3.27
N PRO A 135 1.87 -9.24 4.16
CA PRO A 135 0.45 -9.42 4.49
C PRO A 135 -0.14 -8.33 5.39
N THR A 136 0.65 -7.35 5.85
CA THR A 136 0.15 -6.27 6.73
C THR A 136 -0.31 -5.03 5.96
N ALA A 137 0.03 -4.92 4.68
CA ALA A 137 -0.32 -3.74 3.88
C ALA A 137 -1.81 -3.76 3.49
N THR A 138 -2.48 -2.62 3.64
CA THR A 138 -3.91 -2.47 3.33
C THR A 138 -4.10 -1.37 2.28
N ASP A 139 -4.56 -1.71 1.07
CA ASP A 139 -4.85 -0.72 0.03
C ASP A 139 -6.09 0.12 0.39
N ILE A 140 -5.84 1.36 0.84
CA ILE A 140 -6.87 2.33 1.25
C ILE A 140 -7.93 2.54 0.14
N ALA A 141 -7.51 2.67 -1.12
CA ALA A 141 -8.39 3.01 -2.24
C ALA A 141 -9.32 1.85 -2.60
N PHE A 142 -8.81 0.62 -2.52
CA PHE A 142 -9.60 -0.59 -2.75
C PHE A 142 -10.56 -0.87 -1.58
N CYS A 143 -10.07 -0.81 -0.33
CA CYS A 143 -10.89 -1.01 0.87
C CYS A 143 -12.05 -0.01 0.95
N TYR A 144 -11.81 1.26 0.60
CA TYR A 144 -12.87 2.28 0.58
C TYR A 144 -13.95 1.96 -0.46
N LEU A 145 -13.56 1.59 -1.69
CA LEU A 145 -14.50 1.25 -2.76
C LEU A 145 -15.39 0.07 -2.37
N VAL A 146 -14.78 -1.03 -1.93
CA VAL A 146 -15.48 -2.25 -1.53
C VAL A 146 -16.34 -2.01 -0.29
N GLY A 147 -15.80 -1.32 0.72
CA GLY A 147 -16.53 -0.99 1.94
C GLY A 147 -17.79 -0.18 1.67
N ARG A 148 -17.73 0.81 0.77
CA ARG A 148 -18.91 1.55 0.33
C ARG A 148 -19.91 0.66 -0.42
N LEU A 149 -19.44 -0.23 -1.29
CA LEU A 149 -20.31 -1.11 -2.08
C LEU A 149 -21.10 -2.06 -1.16
N VAL A 150 -20.44 -2.61 -0.15
CA VAL A 150 -21.01 -3.59 0.79
C VAL A 150 -21.88 -2.91 1.85
N PHE A 151 -21.38 -1.88 2.53
CA PHE A 151 -22.06 -1.28 3.69
C PHE A 151 -22.93 -0.06 3.33
N GLY A 152 -22.76 0.50 2.14
CA GLY A 152 -23.39 1.74 1.72
C GLY A 152 -22.57 2.99 2.06
N ALA A 153 -22.74 4.03 1.26
CA ALA A 153 -21.89 5.22 1.25
C ALA A 153 -21.87 6.04 2.56
N GLY A 154 -22.87 5.89 3.43
CA GLY A 154 -23.01 6.63 4.69
C GLY A 154 -22.78 5.78 5.94
N HIS A 155 -22.36 4.52 5.79
CA HIS A 155 -22.21 3.63 6.93
C HIS A 155 -20.94 3.95 7.75
N PRO A 156 -21.01 4.04 9.10
CA PRO A 156 -19.86 4.36 9.94
C PRO A 156 -18.64 3.44 9.75
N ALA A 157 -18.88 2.19 9.33
CA ALA A 157 -17.82 1.23 9.04
C ALA A 157 -16.85 1.71 7.94
N VAL A 158 -17.31 2.47 6.94
CA VAL A 158 -16.44 2.96 5.86
C VAL A 158 -15.44 3.98 6.39
N SER A 159 -15.87 4.88 7.27
CA SER A 159 -15.00 5.85 7.93
C SER A 159 -14.02 5.17 8.88
N PHE A 160 -14.45 4.11 9.57
CA PHE A 160 -13.58 3.30 10.41
C PHE A 160 -12.52 2.54 9.60
N LEU A 161 -12.90 1.91 8.48
CA LEU A 161 -11.98 1.20 7.58
C LEU A 161 -10.93 2.15 6.99
N LEU A 162 -11.34 3.36 6.58
CA LEU A 162 -10.43 4.37 6.06
C LEU A 162 -9.38 4.76 7.12
N LEU A 163 -9.81 4.96 8.35
CA LEU A 163 -8.92 5.29 9.46
C LEU A 163 -7.97 4.13 9.78
N LEU A 164 -8.49 2.90 9.84
CA LEU A 164 -7.69 1.70 10.05
C LEU A 164 -6.60 1.55 8.98
N ALA A 165 -6.97 1.71 7.70
CA ALA A 165 -6.02 1.59 6.60
C ALA A 165 -4.94 2.69 6.62
N ILE A 166 -5.29 3.93 7.00
CA ILE A 166 -4.28 4.99 7.21
C ILE A 166 -3.32 4.64 8.36
N ALA A 167 -3.83 4.07 9.45
CA ALA A 167 -3.00 3.68 10.60
C ALA A 167 -2.08 2.48 10.26
N ASP A 168 -2.59 1.49 9.53
CA ASP A 168 -1.81 0.34 9.04
C ASP A 168 -0.69 0.80 8.10
N ASP A 169 -0.97 1.70 7.14
CA ASP A 169 0.03 2.25 6.22
C ASP A 169 1.13 3.03 6.96
N ALA A 170 0.76 3.80 7.98
CA ALA A 170 1.71 4.52 8.82
C ALA A 170 2.64 3.58 9.58
N ALA A 171 2.09 2.51 10.16
CA ALA A 171 2.86 1.49 10.86
C ALA A 171 3.76 0.70 9.90
N GLY A 172 3.26 0.35 8.72
CA GLY A 172 4.02 -0.30 7.65
C GLY A 172 5.22 0.54 7.21
N LEU A 173 5.05 1.86 7.06
CA LEU A 173 6.13 2.80 6.77
C LEU A 173 7.26 2.75 7.80
N ILE A 174 6.90 2.74 9.10
CA ILE A 174 7.87 2.67 10.19
C ILE A 174 8.61 1.33 10.17
N ILE A 175 7.90 0.23 9.91
CA ILE A 175 8.49 -1.10 9.81
C ILE A 175 9.47 -1.20 8.65
N LEU A 176 9.13 -0.69 7.47
CA LEU A 176 10.01 -0.74 6.29
C LEU A 176 11.24 0.16 6.43
N ALA A 177 11.18 1.19 7.28
CA ALA A 177 12.27 2.13 7.49
C ALA A 177 13.34 1.63 8.47
N ILE A 178 13.04 0.64 9.31
CA ILE A 178 13.91 0.09 10.36
C ILE A 178 14.50 -1.25 9.92
#